data_AF-A0A1G9U9R0-F1
#
_entry.id   AF-A0A1G9U9R0-F1
#
_cell.length_a   1.000
_cell.length_b   1.000
_cell.length_c   1.000
_cell.angle_alpha   90.00
_cell.angle_beta   90.00
_cell.angle_gamma   90.00
#
_symmetry.space_group_name_H-M   'P 1'
#
loop_
_entity.id
_entity.type
_entity.pdbx_description
1 polymer ?
#
loop_
_entity_poly.entity_id
_entity_poly.type
_entity_poly.pdbx_seq_one_letter_code
_entity_poly.pdbx_strand_id
1 'polypeptide(L)'
;MKTAKMKTVKEGKLGRYTLRIVDTAGKLQGVAFKGATHRTAIMDGDEIDELWERLSVEVGMQAAEYVGYDGAISRFRQIFPAGFADPRYLTKERDYKIAAISKLAEAAPLDEAFAGMANPEAVLKACQTNLLFRSESIALRAILLHKLGGEFVQAAARMAMGEIKDGLAEMTRIAEAVDRKSWPLVTYLPFLWQPDGHMFLKPTVAKGFAERVGHRFAHDYSSDIRAETYEGLLDLTKETRSAIASLKPADNVDVQSFIWAVAKYTEADAADE
;
A
#
# COMPACT_ATOMS: atom_id res chain seq x y z
N MET A 1 -18.17 -41.96 21.52
CA MET A 1 -17.56 -41.32 20.33
C MET A 1 -16.48 -40.36 20.82
N LYS A 2 -15.21 -40.53 20.42
CA LYS A 2 -14.16 -39.54 20.72
C LYS A 2 -14.46 -38.29 19.90
N THR A 3 -14.71 -37.16 20.57
CA THR A 3 -14.86 -35.86 19.92
C THR A 3 -13.58 -35.56 19.15
N ALA A 4 -13.67 -35.35 17.83
CA ALA A 4 -12.51 -35.00 17.01
C ALA A 4 -11.90 -33.71 17.57
N LYS A 5 -10.57 -33.70 17.77
CA LYS A 5 -9.87 -32.57 18.39
C LYS A 5 -9.76 -31.45 17.35
N MET A 6 -10.54 -30.39 17.53
CA MET A 6 -10.47 -29.19 16.70
C MET A 6 -9.20 -28.40 17.04
N LYS A 7 -8.43 -28.02 16.03
CA LYS A 7 -7.20 -27.23 16.18
C LYS A 7 -7.28 -25.98 15.29
N THR A 8 -7.12 -24.79 15.86
CA THR A 8 -6.92 -23.58 15.06
C THR A 8 -5.54 -23.64 14.41
N VAL A 9 -5.50 -23.51 13.08
CA VAL A 9 -4.26 -23.53 12.27
C VAL A 9 -3.87 -22.14 11.76
N LYS A 10 -4.82 -21.21 11.65
CA LYS A 10 -4.59 -19.79 11.33
C LYS A 10 -5.63 -18.92 12.03
N GLU A 11 -5.25 -17.77 12.58
CA GLU A 11 -6.15 -16.83 13.25
C GLU A 11 -5.73 -15.38 12.96
N GLY A 12 -6.70 -14.47 12.88
CA GLY A 12 -6.49 -13.07 12.54
C GLY A 12 -7.76 -12.24 12.72
N LYS A 13 -7.68 -10.94 12.43
CA LYS A 13 -8.81 -10.00 12.61
C LYS A 13 -9.04 -9.14 11.37
N LEU A 14 -10.32 -8.91 11.02
CA LEU A 14 -10.76 -7.97 9.98
C LEU A 14 -11.70 -6.93 10.61
N GLY A 15 -11.21 -5.71 10.88
CA GLY A 15 -11.98 -4.71 11.63
C GLY A 15 -12.48 -5.25 12.98
N ARG A 16 -13.81 -5.40 13.14
CA ARG A 16 -14.45 -5.95 14.34
C ARG A 16 -14.64 -7.48 14.32
N TYR A 17 -14.14 -8.14 13.29
CA TYR A 17 -14.29 -9.58 13.08
C TYR A 17 -13.01 -10.33 13.43
N THR A 18 -13.15 -11.53 13.99
CA THR A 18 -12.07 -12.50 14.22
C THR A 18 -12.26 -13.66 13.25
N LEU A 19 -11.24 -13.99 12.47
CA LEU A 19 -11.23 -15.08 11.50
C LEU A 19 -10.35 -16.20 12.03
N ARG A 20 -10.79 -17.45 11.83
CA ARG A 20 -10.06 -18.66 12.21
C ARG A 20 -10.17 -19.71 11.13
N ILE A 21 -9.05 -20.32 10.75
CA ILE A 21 -9.05 -21.62 10.07
C ILE A 21 -8.87 -22.69 11.13
N VAL A 22 -9.79 -23.64 11.19
CA VAL A 22 -9.76 -24.78 12.10
C VAL A 22 -9.63 -26.06 11.30
N ASP A 23 -8.71 -26.91 11.74
CA ASP A 23 -8.58 -28.29 11.27
C ASP A 23 -9.34 -29.21 12.24
N THR A 24 -10.27 -30.00 11.70
CA THR A 24 -10.92 -31.09 12.42
C THR A 24 -10.70 -32.39 11.68
N ALA A 25 -9.66 -33.13 12.10
CA ALA A 25 -9.30 -34.44 11.56
C ALA A 25 -9.01 -34.43 10.04
N GLY A 26 -8.27 -33.42 9.57
CA GLY A 26 -7.86 -33.26 8.17
C GLY A 26 -8.86 -32.49 7.31
N LYS A 27 -9.95 -31.99 7.89
CA LYS A 27 -10.92 -31.11 7.21
C LYS A 27 -10.73 -29.68 7.69
N LEU A 28 -10.46 -28.77 6.77
CA LEU A 28 -10.29 -27.35 7.09
C LEU A 28 -11.64 -26.62 6.99
N GLN A 29 -11.90 -25.80 8.00
CA GLN A 29 -13.03 -24.88 8.03
C GLN A 29 -12.55 -23.48 8.38
N GLY A 30 -12.94 -22.51 7.54
CA GLY A 30 -12.86 -21.10 7.84
C GLY A 30 -14.09 -20.66 8.62
N VAL A 31 -13.88 -19.96 9.73
CA VAL A 31 -14.94 -19.47 10.62
C VAL A 31 -14.67 -18.02 10.98
N ALA A 32 -15.68 -17.16 10.83
CA ALA A 32 -15.60 -15.76 11.20
C ALA A 32 -16.56 -15.42 12.33
N PHE A 33 -16.12 -14.53 13.22
CA PHE A 33 -16.88 -14.08 14.39
C PHE A 33 -16.91 -12.55 14.46
N LYS A 34 -18.07 -11.95 14.75
CA LYS A 34 -18.21 -10.55 15.15
C LYS A 34 -18.29 -10.47 16.67
N GLY A 35 -17.23 -10.00 17.32
CA GLY A 35 -17.11 -10.10 18.79
C GLY A 35 -16.85 -11.54 19.26
N ALA A 36 -17.16 -11.84 20.54
CA ALA A 36 -16.70 -13.08 21.17
C ALA A 36 -17.42 -14.36 20.70
N THR A 37 -18.67 -14.26 20.26
CA THR A 37 -19.54 -15.45 20.07
C THR A 37 -20.39 -15.43 18.80
N HIS A 38 -20.58 -14.28 18.14
CA HIS A 38 -21.48 -14.20 17.00
C HIS A 38 -20.79 -14.63 15.72
N ARG A 39 -21.04 -15.86 15.26
CA ARG A 39 -20.47 -16.40 14.02
C ARG A 39 -21.16 -15.78 12.80
N THR A 40 -20.40 -15.28 11.84
CA THR A 40 -20.95 -14.55 10.67
C THR A 40 -20.64 -15.21 9.33
N ALA A 41 -19.62 -16.05 9.25
CA ALA A 41 -19.33 -16.85 8.07
C ALA A 41 -18.76 -18.22 8.48
N ILE A 42 -19.08 -19.24 7.68
CA ILE A 42 -18.45 -20.56 7.69
C ILE A 42 -18.22 -21.00 6.25
N MET A 43 -17.05 -21.57 5.98
CA MET A 43 -16.75 -22.17 4.69
C MET A 43 -15.75 -23.31 4.84
N ASP A 44 -15.91 -24.32 4.01
CA ASP A 44 -14.96 -25.42 3.88
C ASP A 44 -13.92 -25.10 2.80
N GLY A 45 -12.73 -25.66 2.93
CA GLY A 45 -11.69 -25.58 1.92
C GLY A 45 -10.64 -26.67 2.12
N ASP A 46 -9.77 -26.80 1.13
CA ASP A 46 -8.75 -27.85 1.08
C ASP A 46 -7.33 -27.31 1.36
N GLU A 47 -7.13 -26.00 1.20
CA GLU A 47 -5.84 -25.31 1.30
C GLU A 47 -5.98 -24.10 2.23
N ILE A 48 -5.02 -23.91 3.15
CA ILE A 48 -5.17 -22.93 4.25
C ILE A 48 -5.20 -21.50 3.72
N ASP A 49 -4.35 -21.18 2.74
CA ASP A 49 -4.19 -19.82 2.25
C ASP A 49 -5.33 -19.42 1.31
N GLU A 50 -5.75 -20.32 0.41
CA GLU A 50 -6.96 -20.12 -0.40
C GLU A 50 -8.23 -19.94 0.48
N LEU A 51 -8.40 -20.80 1.50
CA LEU A 51 -9.54 -20.73 2.40
C LEU A 51 -9.51 -19.45 3.27
N TRP A 52 -8.31 -19.01 3.66
CA TRP A 52 -8.12 -17.75 4.37
C TRP A 52 -8.51 -16.56 3.51
N GLU A 53 -8.06 -16.53 2.26
CA GLU A 53 -8.38 -15.47 1.32
C GLU A 53 -9.89 -15.38 1.07
N ARG A 54 -10.54 -16.51 0.76
CA ARG A 54 -11.99 -16.58 0.57
C ARG A 54 -12.76 -16.13 1.82
N LEU A 55 -12.32 -16.54 3.01
CA LEU A 55 -12.95 -16.14 4.28
C LEU A 55 -12.75 -14.65 4.55
N SER A 56 -11.54 -14.12 4.31
CA SER A 56 -11.24 -12.69 4.44
C SER A 56 -12.07 -11.83 3.49
N VAL A 57 -12.27 -12.27 2.25
CA VAL A 57 -13.14 -11.59 1.28
C VAL A 57 -14.60 -11.60 1.76
N GLU A 58 -15.14 -12.76 2.11
CA GLU A 58 -16.53 -12.92 2.58
C GLU A 58 -16.82 -12.06 3.83
N VAL A 59 -15.90 -12.06 4.80
CA VAL A 59 -16.06 -11.26 6.02
C VAL A 59 -15.81 -9.78 5.74
N GLY A 60 -14.91 -9.48 4.80
CA GLY A 60 -14.71 -8.16 4.24
C GLY A 60 -16.03 -7.62 3.79
N MET A 61 -16.74 -8.35 2.94
CA MET A 61 -18.07 -8.00 2.42
C MET A 61 -19.10 -7.64 3.50
N GLN A 62 -18.96 -8.18 4.71
CA GLN A 62 -19.87 -7.97 5.83
C GLN A 62 -19.44 -6.83 6.77
N ALA A 63 -18.27 -6.23 6.57
CA ALA A 63 -17.84 -5.07 7.35
C ALA A 63 -18.64 -3.82 6.94
N ALA A 64 -19.04 -3.00 7.92
CA ALA A 64 -19.82 -1.79 7.66
C ALA A 64 -19.10 -0.78 6.75
N GLU A 65 -17.78 -0.90 6.62
CA GLU A 65 -16.94 -0.05 5.78
C GLU A 65 -16.59 -0.71 4.44
N TYR A 66 -16.94 -1.98 4.23
CA TYR A 66 -16.67 -2.64 2.97
C TYR A 66 -17.57 -2.13 1.88
N VAL A 67 -16.93 -1.82 0.75
CA VAL A 67 -17.59 -1.36 -0.46
C VAL A 67 -17.23 -2.22 -1.66
N GLY A 68 -16.20 -3.07 -1.55
CA GLY A 68 -15.63 -3.82 -2.68
C GLY A 68 -15.04 -2.89 -3.74
N TYR A 69 -14.52 -3.47 -4.83
CA TYR A 69 -13.99 -2.63 -5.91
C TYR A 69 -15.07 -1.85 -6.66
N ASP A 70 -16.26 -2.41 -6.85
CA ASP A 70 -17.36 -1.69 -7.52
C ASP A 70 -17.81 -0.46 -6.72
N GLY A 71 -17.90 -0.58 -5.39
CA GLY A 71 -18.20 0.54 -4.52
C GLY A 71 -17.05 1.54 -4.43
N ALA A 72 -15.80 1.07 -4.44
CA ALA A 72 -14.62 1.94 -4.52
C ALA A 72 -14.59 2.75 -5.84
N ILE A 73 -14.89 2.11 -6.98
CA ILE A 73 -15.02 2.77 -8.30
C ILE A 73 -16.16 3.79 -8.27
N SER A 74 -17.31 3.42 -7.72
CA SER A 74 -18.47 4.30 -7.60
C SER A 74 -18.13 5.54 -6.77
N ARG A 75 -17.46 5.36 -5.63
CA ARG A 75 -16.98 6.46 -4.77
C ARG A 75 -15.97 7.33 -5.51
N PHE A 76 -15.00 6.73 -6.20
CA PHE A 76 -14.02 7.49 -6.97
C PHE A 76 -14.69 8.35 -8.05
N ARG A 77 -15.71 7.83 -8.74
CA ARG A 77 -16.49 8.58 -9.73
C ARG A 77 -17.39 9.65 -9.13
N GLN A 78 -17.86 9.49 -7.89
CA GLN A 78 -18.58 10.57 -7.20
C GLN A 78 -17.65 11.77 -6.94
N ILE A 79 -16.39 11.49 -6.59
CA ILE A 79 -15.37 12.54 -6.35
C ILE A 79 -14.86 13.11 -7.68
N PHE A 80 -14.63 12.25 -8.68
CA PHE A 80 -14.12 12.60 -10.00
C PHE A 80 -15.01 11.99 -11.08
N PRO A 81 -16.10 12.68 -11.50
CA PRO A 81 -17.06 12.16 -12.47
C PRO A 81 -16.45 11.65 -13.78
N ALA A 82 -15.37 12.28 -14.26
CA ALA A 82 -14.67 11.84 -15.47
C ALA A 82 -13.53 10.81 -15.19
N GLY A 83 -13.44 10.30 -13.97
CA GLY A 83 -12.39 9.37 -13.52
C GLY A 83 -11.00 9.99 -13.60
N PHE A 84 -10.03 9.26 -14.13
CA PHE A 84 -8.65 9.75 -14.28
C PHE A 84 -8.49 10.85 -15.35
N ALA A 85 -9.52 11.08 -16.17
CA ALA A 85 -9.55 12.20 -17.12
C ALA A 85 -10.22 13.46 -16.53
N ASP A 86 -10.68 13.42 -15.28
CA ASP A 86 -11.34 14.55 -14.64
C ASP A 86 -10.34 15.69 -14.44
N PRO A 87 -10.62 16.94 -14.89
CA PRO A 87 -9.70 18.05 -14.71
C PRO A 87 -9.33 18.31 -13.24
N ARG A 88 -10.28 18.08 -12.30
CA ARG A 88 -9.99 18.23 -10.86
C ARG A 88 -9.04 17.13 -10.38
N TYR A 89 -9.19 15.91 -10.88
CA TYR A 89 -8.27 14.82 -10.59
C TYR A 89 -6.85 15.16 -11.07
N LEU A 90 -6.72 15.61 -12.33
CA LEU A 90 -5.43 15.96 -12.92
C LEU A 90 -4.72 17.01 -12.06
N THR A 91 -5.40 18.13 -11.76
CA THR A 91 -4.80 19.22 -11.00
C THR A 91 -4.58 18.89 -9.53
N LYS A 92 -5.53 18.24 -8.84
CA LYS A 92 -5.43 17.98 -7.39
C LYS A 92 -4.53 16.78 -7.05
N GLU A 93 -4.49 15.77 -7.91
CA GLU A 93 -3.84 14.50 -7.58
C GLU A 93 -2.68 14.14 -8.52
N ARG A 94 -2.78 14.35 -9.84
CA ARG A 94 -1.79 13.80 -10.79
C ARG A 94 -0.64 14.75 -11.11
N ASP A 95 -0.92 15.99 -11.49
CA ASP A 95 0.04 16.91 -12.13
C ASP A 95 1.27 17.17 -11.26
N TYR A 96 1.07 17.39 -9.96
CA TYR A 96 2.20 17.64 -9.06
C TYR A 96 3.07 16.40 -8.85
N LYS A 97 2.50 15.19 -8.92
CA LYS A 97 3.25 13.93 -8.81
C LYS A 97 4.08 13.70 -10.08
N ILE A 98 3.50 13.95 -11.26
CA ILE A 98 4.23 13.91 -12.54
C ILE A 98 5.37 14.91 -12.56
N ALA A 99 5.13 16.16 -12.12
CA ALA A 99 6.18 17.17 -12.03
C ALA A 99 7.32 16.75 -11.09
N ALA A 100 7.02 16.04 -10.01
CA ALA A 100 8.03 15.51 -9.09
C ALA A 100 8.86 14.37 -9.70
N ILE A 101 8.20 13.47 -10.44
CA ILE A 101 8.86 12.40 -11.20
C ILE A 101 9.84 13.01 -12.20
N SER A 102 9.41 13.98 -13.00
CA SER A 102 10.27 14.68 -13.96
C SER A 102 11.46 15.37 -13.28
N LYS A 103 11.21 16.13 -12.20
CA LYS A 103 12.28 16.81 -11.44
C LYS A 103 13.27 15.83 -10.84
N LEU A 104 12.81 14.70 -10.32
CA LEU A 104 13.71 13.68 -9.77
C LEU A 104 14.55 13.05 -10.88
N ALA A 105 13.94 12.71 -12.02
CA ALA A 105 14.65 12.15 -13.16
C ALA A 105 15.73 13.12 -13.71
N GLU A 106 15.49 14.42 -13.66
CA GLU A 106 16.48 15.46 -14.03
C GLU A 106 17.59 15.61 -12.98
N ALA A 107 17.23 15.64 -11.69
CA ALA A 107 18.18 15.91 -10.61
C ALA A 107 19.04 14.70 -10.21
N ALA A 108 18.51 13.49 -10.40
CA ALA A 108 19.15 12.23 -10.13
C ALA A 108 18.57 11.16 -11.07
N PRO A 109 19.10 11.08 -12.31
CA PRO A 109 18.78 9.99 -13.23
C PRO A 109 18.94 8.64 -12.53
N LEU A 110 18.04 7.70 -12.81
CA LEU A 110 17.97 6.44 -12.05
C LEU A 110 19.26 5.61 -12.18
N ASP A 111 19.86 5.58 -13.36
CA ASP A 111 21.13 4.92 -13.66
C ASP A 111 22.32 5.56 -12.92
N GLU A 112 22.38 6.89 -12.87
CA GLU A 112 23.39 7.61 -12.08
C GLU A 112 23.21 7.39 -10.58
N ALA A 113 21.97 7.40 -10.10
CA ALA A 113 21.63 7.12 -8.71
C ALA A 113 22.01 5.69 -8.33
N PHE A 114 21.74 4.71 -9.20
CA PHE A 114 22.13 3.31 -9.02
C PHE A 114 23.66 3.16 -8.95
N ALA A 115 24.40 3.89 -9.78
CA ALA A 115 25.86 3.95 -9.74
C ALA A 115 26.43 4.70 -8.52
N GLY A 116 25.58 5.27 -7.64
CA GLY A 116 25.99 6.01 -6.45
C GLY A 116 26.51 7.42 -6.75
N MET A 117 26.17 7.99 -7.91
CA MET A 117 26.65 9.30 -8.36
C MET A 117 25.66 10.44 -8.09
N ALA A 118 24.42 10.12 -7.68
CA ALA A 118 23.40 11.11 -7.42
C ALA A 118 23.74 12.01 -6.22
N ASN A 119 23.48 13.31 -6.37
CA ASN A 119 23.64 14.29 -5.29
C ASN A 119 22.38 14.32 -4.39
N PRO A 120 22.46 13.95 -3.10
CA PRO A 120 21.31 13.95 -2.20
C PRO A 120 20.66 15.32 -2.01
N GLU A 121 21.41 16.41 -2.10
CA GLU A 121 20.84 17.76 -2.02
C GLU A 121 20.01 18.12 -3.25
N ALA A 122 20.41 17.63 -4.43
CA ALA A 122 19.65 17.79 -5.66
C ALA A 122 18.35 16.97 -5.60
N VAL A 123 18.43 15.72 -5.13
CA VAL A 123 17.25 14.87 -4.85
C VAL A 123 16.28 15.56 -3.90
N LEU A 124 16.79 16.15 -2.80
CA LEU A 124 15.97 16.85 -1.82
C LEU A 124 15.21 18.05 -2.42
N LYS A 125 15.85 18.80 -3.33
CA LYS A 125 15.21 19.93 -4.03
C LYS A 125 14.16 19.46 -5.03
N ALA A 126 14.41 18.35 -5.71
CA ALA A 126 13.51 17.78 -6.69
C ALA A 126 12.23 17.18 -6.08
N CYS A 127 12.32 16.59 -4.88
CA CYS A 127 11.27 15.76 -4.32
C CYS A 127 10.37 16.45 -3.26
N GLN A 128 10.26 17.78 -3.30
CA GLN A 128 9.32 18.52 -2.43
C GLN A 128 7.90 18.45 -3.00
N THR A 129 7.11 17.50 -2.49
CA THR A 129 5.73 17.27 -2.94
C THR A 129 4.75 17.20 -1.79
N ASN A 130 3.46 17.23 -2.12
CA ASN A 130 2.37 17.05 -1.15
C ASN A 130 2.13 15.58 -0.77
N LEU A 131 2.87 14.62 -1.34
CA LEU A 131 2.77 13.20 -0.98
C LEU A 131 3.29 12.94 0.44
N LEU A 132 4.34 13.64 0.85
CA LEU A 132 4.92 13.49 2.17
C LEU A 132 4.22 14.42 3.17
N PHE A 133 3.89 13.88 4.35
CA PHE A 133 3.50 14.73 5.47
C PHE A 133 4.69 15.59 5.90
N ARG A 134 4.42 16.69 6.61
CA ARG A 134 5.47 17.60 7.08
C ARG A 134 6.55 16.88 7.90
N SER A 135 6.16 15.97 8.79
CA SER A 135 7.08 15.16 9.58
C SER A 135 7.95 14.24 8.72
N GLU A 136 7.37 13.61 7.70
CA GLU A 136 8.10 12.76 6.74
C GLU A 136 9.04 13.59 5.87
N SER A 137 8.65 14.79 5.46
CA SER A 137 9.52 15.70 4.71
C SER A 137 10.75 16.13 5.53
N ILE A 138 10.54 16.41 6.82
CA ILE A 138 11.64 16.72 7.76
C ILE A 138 12.56 15.51 7.94
N ALA A 139 11.97 14.31 8.07
CA ALA A 139 12.71 13.06 8.21
C ALA A 139 13.54 12.73 6.95
N LEU A 140 12.95 12.85 5.76
CA LEU A 140 13.65 12.65 4.48
C LEU A 140 14.80 13.65 4.33
N ARG A 141 14.57 14.92 4.66
CA ARG A 141 15.63 15.93 4.68
C ARG A 141 16.77 15.54 5.61
N ALA A 142 16.46 15.05 6.81
CA ALA A 142 17.49 14.62 7.76
C ALA A 142 18.31 13.44 7.23
N ILE A 143 17.68 12.47 6.56
CA ILE A 143 18.36 11.34 5.90
C ILE A 143 19.25 11.83 4.76
N LEU A 144 18.71 12.63 3.83
CA LEU A 144 19.44 13.06 2.64
C LEU A 144 20.63 13.98 2.94
N LEU A 145 20.54 14.79 4.01
CA LEU A 145 21.65 15.67 4.44
C LEU A 145 22.62 14.98 5.42
N HIS A 146 22.37 13.73 5.79
CA HIS A 146 23.30 12.95 6.59
C HIS A 146 24.47 12.46 5.73
N LYS A 147 25.60 12.09 6.36
CA LYS A 147 26.77 11.53 5.65
C LYS A 147 26.47 10.26 4.84
N LEU A 148 25.38 9.55 5.18
CA LEU A 148 24.90 8.35 4.46
C LEU A 148 23.82 8.68 3.42
N GLY A 149 23.55 9.96 3.14
CA GLY A 149 22.49 10.37 2.21
C GLY A 149 22.68 9.84 0.79
N GLY A 150 23.93 9.79 0.30
CA GLY A 150 24.26 9.20 -1.00
C GLY A 150 23.97 7.70 -1.04
N GLU A 151 24.38 6.97 0.00
CA GLU A 151 24.08 5.54 0.15
C GLU A 151 22.57 5.27 0.20
N PHE A 152 21.79 6.14 0.86
CA PHE A 152 20.34 6.02 0.90
C PHE A 152 19.70 6.19 -0.49
N VAL A 153 20.13 7.19 -1.25
CA VAL A 153 19.65 7.45 -2.62
C VAL A 153 20.03 6.27 -3.53
N GLN A 154 21.24 5.74 -3.40
CA GLN A 154 21.69 4.57 -4.16
C GLN A 154 20.87 3.32 -3.80
N ALA A 155 20.63 3.07 -2.52
CA ALA A 155 19.80 1.94 -2.07
C ALA A 155 18.36 2.06 -2.58
N ALA A 156 17.79 3.26 -2.61
CA ALA A 156 16.51 3.53 -3.22
C ALA A 156 16.50 3.22 -4.73
N ALA A 157 17.55 3.62 -5.46
CA ALA A 157 17.69 3.35 -6.89
C ALA A 157 17.84 1.84 -7.18
N ARG A 158 18.61 1.12 -6.35
CA ARG A 158 18.72 -0.35 -6.41
C ARG A 158 17.35 -1.02 -6.25
N MET A 159 16.58 -0.59 -5.24
CA MET A 159 15.22 -1.06 -5.06
C MET A 159 14.33 -0.77 -6.28
N ALA A 160 14.42 0.44 -6.85
CA ALA A 160 13.67 0.84 -8.04
C ALA A 160 14.02 0.00 -9.28
N MET A 161 15.26 -0.48 -9.39
CA MET A 161 15.72 -1.38 -10.45
C MET A 161 15.38 -2.86 -10.20
N GLY A 162 14.65 -3.18 -9.13
CA GLY A 162 14.17 -4.54 -8.83
C GLY A 162 14.95 -5.26 -7.74
N GLU A 163 16.02 -4.67 -7.19
CA GLU A 163 16.72 -5.23 -6.02
C GLU A 163 15.97 -4.88 -4.72
N ILE A 164 14.68 -5.23 -4.67
CA ILE A 164 13.73 -4.78 -3.63
C ILE A 164 14.23 -5.08 -2.23
N LYS A 165 14.59 -6.34 -1.96
CA LYS A 165 14.97 -6.78 -0.61
C LYS A 165 16.22 -6.07 -0.10
N ASP A 166 17.26 -6.02 -0.93
CA ASP A 166 18.56 -5.46 -0.54
C ASP A 166 18.49 -3.93 -0.44
N GLY A 167 17.85 -3.27 -1.41
CA GLY A 167 17.66 -1.82 -1.37
C GLY A 167 16.80 -1.37 -0.19
N LEU A 168 15.71 -2.09 0.11
CA LEU A 168 14.86 -1.82 1.26
C LEU A 168 15.59 -2.01 2.59
N ALA A 169 16.35 -3.10 2.73
CA ALA A 169 17.12 -3.37 3.94
C ALA A 169 18.16 -2.28 4.21
N GLU A 170 18.88 -1.84 3.16
CA GLU A 170 19.91 -0.82 3.29
C GLU A 170 19.32 0.57 3.58
N MET A 171 18.25 0.97 2.90
CA MET A 171 17.51 2.19 3.23
C MET A 171 17.01 2.18 4.68
N THR A 172 16.51 1.04 5.15
CA THR A 172 16.01 0.87 6.52
C THR A 172 17.13 1.06 7.53
N ARG A 173 18.28 0.40 7.32
CA ARG A 173 19.48 0.53 8.18
C ARG A 173 19.94 1.99 8.28
N ILE A 174 19.96 2.71 7.16
CA ILE A 174 20.38 4.12 7.13
C ILE A 174 19.34 5.01 7.84
N ALA A 175 18.04 4.79 7.59
CA ALA A 175 16.98 5.54 8.24
C ALA A 175 16.95 5.30 9.77
N GLU A 176 17.28 4.09 10.23
CA GLU A 176 17.45 3.76 11.65
C GLU A 176 18.65 4.48 12.28
N ALA A 177 19.77 4.58 11.56
CA ALA A 177 20.96 5.28 12.05
C ALA A 177 20.73 6.76 12.35
N VAL A 178 19.68 7.36 11.77
CA VAL A 178 19.26 8.75 12.03
C VAL A 178 17.95 8.85 12.84
N ASP A 179 17.44 7.73 13.37
CA ASP A 179 16.20 7.66 14.16
C ASP A 179 14.95 8.16 13.39
N ARG A 180 14.85 7.83 12.10
CA ARG A 180 13.78 8.29 11.20
C ARG A 180 13.23 7.18 10.30
N LYS A 181 13.07 5.94 10.77
CA LYS A 181 12.49 4.88 9.92
C LYS A 181 10.98 5.00 9.74
N SER A 182 10.50 4.93 8.50
CA SER A 182 9.08 4.74 8.20
C SER A 182 8.86 4.28 6.75
N TRP A 183 7.75 3.60 6.50
CA TRP A 183 7.35 3.13 5.17
C TRP A 183 7.33 4.22 4.08
N PRO A 184 6.77 5.41 4.31
CA PRO A 184 6.82 6.49 3.33
C PRO A 184 8.24 6.81 2.89
N LEU A 185 9.20 6.87 3.81
CA LEU A 185 10.57 7.30 3.49
C LEU A 185 11.29 6.32 2.56
N VAL A 186 11.08 5.03 2.76
CA VAL A 186 11.78 3.97 2.01
C VAL A 186 11.05 3.55 0.73
N THR A 187 9.83 4.04 0.50
CA THR A 187 9.05 3.73 -0.72
C THR A 187 8.84 4.93 -1.63
N TYR A 188 9.20 6.14 -1.18
CA TYR A 188 8.97 7.37 -1.91
C TYR A 188 9.82 7.51 -3.17
N LEU A 189 11.16 7.44 -3.05
CA LEU A 189 12.05 7.57 -4.21
C LEU A 189 11.87 6.43 -5.23
N PRO A 190 11.77 5.14 -4.84
CA PRO A 190 11.50 4.07 -5.79
C PRO A 190 10.20 4.27 -6.57
N PHE A 191 9.13 4.72 -5.89
CA PHE A 191 7.86 5.04 -6.53
C PHE A 191 7.97 6.17 -7.55
N LEU A 192 8.73 7.23 -7.24
CA LEU A 192 8.90 8.34 -8.18
C LEU A 192 9.74 7.95 -9.39
N TRP A 193 10.79 7.13 -9.23
CA TRP A 193 11.59 6.69 -10.38
C TRP A 193 10.89 5.68 -11.27
N GLN A 194 10.14 4.75 -10.68
CA GLN A 194 9.54 3.62 -11.38
C GLN A 194 8.07 3.42 -10.97
N PRO A 195 7.18 4.38 -11.29
CA PRO A 195 5.78 4.36 -10.87
C PRO A 195 4.97 3.22 -11.50
N ASP A 196 5.48 2.50 -12.49
CA ASP A 196 4.82 1.31 -13.02
C ASP A 196 5.09 0.05 -12.21
N GLY A 197 6.31 -0.06 -11.65
CA GLY A 197 6.75 -1.23 -10.88
C GLY A 197 6.65 -1.06 -9.36
N HIS A 198 6.60 0.18 -8.87
CA HIS A 198 6.63 0.48 -7.45
C HIS A 198 5.36 1.18 -6.98
N MET A 199 5.12 1.09 -5.67
CA MET A 199 4.04 1.77 -4.98
C MET A 199 4.56 2.54 -3.77
N PHE A 200 3.98 3.72 -3.52
CA PHE A 200 4.24 4.53 -2.33
C PHE A 200 3.34 4.11 -1.17
N LEU A 201 3.95 3.71 -0.05
CA LEU A 201 3.22 3.19 1.10
C LEU A 201 2.87 4.28 2.12
N LYS A 202 1.58 4.60 2.20
CA LYS A 202 0.96 5.30 3.34
C LYS A 202 0.22 4.30 4.21
N PRO A 203 0.79 3.84 5.35
CA PRO A 203 0.25 2.71 6.09
C PRO A 203 -1.24 2.77 6.42
N THR A 204 -1.70 3.87 7.02
CA THR A 204 -3.11 4.03 7.41
C THR A 204 -4.05 4.02 6.21
N VAL A 205 -3.62 4.59 5.09
CA VAL A 205 -4.43 4.68 3.86
C VAL A 205 -4.48 3.32 3.17
N ALA A 206 -3.33 2.69 2.96
CA ALA A 206 -3.24 1.40 2.28
C ALA A 206 -3.97 0.31 3.07
N LYS A 207 -3.79 0.27 4.40
CA LYS A 207 -4.53 -0.67 5.27
C LYS A 207 -6.03 -0.43 5.23
N GLY A 208 -6.45 0.82 5.40
CA GLY A 208 -7.87 1.16 5.37
C GLY A 208 -8.52 0.90 4.01
N PHE A 209 -7.79 1.07 2.91
CA PHE A 209 -8.27 0.69 1.58
C PHE A 209 -8.38 -0.83 1.44
N ALA A 210 -7.34 -1.58 1.85
CA ALA A 210 -7.36 -3.04 1.83
C ALA A 210 -8.54 -3.62 2.62
N GLU A 211 -8.87 -3.03 3.78
CA GLU A 211 -10.07 -3.42 4.56
C GLU A 211 -11.38 -3.18 3.79
N ARG A 212 -11.49 -2.06 3.05
CA ARG A 212 -12.70 -1.69 2.28
C ARG A 212 -12.95 -2.57 1.06
N VAL A 213 -11.89 -3.13 0.48
CA VAL A 213 -11.97 -4.01 -0.71
C VAL A 213 -11.81 -5.48 -0.37
N GLY A 214 -11.50 -5.83 0.88
CA GLY A 214 -11.35 -7.22 1.34
C GLY A 214 -10.00 -7.85 0.99
N HIS A 215 -8.95 -7.06 0.77
CA HIS A 215 -7.63 -7.55 0.39
C HIS A 215 -6.78 -7.97 1.59
N ARG A 216 -5.97 -9.04 1.44
CA ARG A 216 -5.16 -9.63 2.52
C ARG A 216 -4.16 -8.69 3.19
N PHE A 217 -3.70 -7.66 2.48
CA PHE A 217 -2.79 -6.63 3.01
C PHE A 217 -3.32 -5.94 4.28
N ALA A 218 -4.65 -5.94 4.50
CA ALA A 218 -5.25 -5.49 5.75
C ALA A 218 -4.73 -6.24 6.99
N HIS A 219 -4.32 -7.50 6.82
CA HIS A 219 -3.81 -8.41 7.85
C HIS A 219 -2.30 -8.53 7.83
N ASP A 220 -1.71 -8.58 6.63
CA ASP A 220 -0.28 -8.85 6.46
C ASP A 220 0.58 -7.61 6.76
N TYR A 221 -0.03 -6.42 6.86
CA TYR A 221 0.67 -5.20 7.20
C TYR A 221 1.43 -5.30 8.53
N SER A 222 2.74 -5.04 8.45
CA SER A 222 3.61 -4.80 9.60
C SER A 222 4.17 -3.38 9.58
N SER A 223 4.24 -2.73 10.76
CA SER A 223 4.97 -1.46 10.92
C SER A 223 6.48 -1.63 10.85
N ASP A 224 6.98 -2.85 11.04
CA ASP A 224 8.37 -3.17 10.77
C ASP A 224 8.60 -3.19 9.25
N ILE A 225 9.65 -2.51 8.80
CA ILE A 225 9.99 -2.42 7.39
C ILE A 225 10.59 -3.76 6.95
N ARG A 226 9.78 -4.59 6.30
CA ARG A 226 10.12 -5.94 5.84
C ARG A 226 9.69 -6.14 4.40
N ALA A 227 10.49 -6.86 3.60
CA ALA A 227 10.22 -7.05 2.18
C ALA A 227 8.83 -7.65 1.93
N GLU A 228 8.40 -8.59 2.77
CA GLU A 228 7.12 -9.29 2.68
C GLU A 228 5.93 -8.32 2.79
N THR A 229 6.02 -7.31 3.64
CA THR A 229 5.00 -6.25 3.73
C THR A 229 4.97 -5.44 2.43
N TYR A 230 6.13 -5.11 1.86
CA TYR A 230 6.17 -4.34 0.62
C TYR A 230 5.62 -5.15 -0.57
N GLU A 231 5.94 -6.44 -0.63
CA GLU A 231 5.38 -7.37 -1.63
C GLU A 231 3.85 -7.46 -1.52
N GLY A 232 3.31 -7.53 -0.30
CA GLY A 232 1.86 -7.49 -0.07
C GLY A 232 1.21 -6.17 -0.54
N LEU A 233 1.92 -5.04 -0.47
CA LEU A 233 1.43 -3.78 -1.03
C LEU A 233 1.46 -3.79 -2.57
N LEU A 234 2.52 -4.34 -3.17
CA LEU A 234 2.60 -4.45 -4.64
C LEU A 234 1.48 -5.35 -5.17
N ASP A 235 1.14 -6.42 -4.43
CA ASP A 235 0.01 -7.27 -4.78
C ASP A 235 -1.33 -6.53 -4.69
N LEU A 236 -1.58 -5.79 -3.60
CA LEU A 236 -2.76 -4.91 -3.48
C LEU A 236 -2.84 -3.94 -4.67
N THR A 237 -1.71 -3.37 -5.06
CA THR A 237 -1.61 -2.40 -6.17
C THR A 237 -1.97 -3.06 -7.50
N LYS A 238 -1.45 -4.26 -7.75
CA LYS A 238 -1.73 -5.05 -8.96
C LYS A 238 -3.20 -5.45 -9.04
N GLU A 239 -3.77 -5.97 -7.96
CA GLU A 239 -5.18 -6.34 -7.90
C GLU A 239 -6.08 -5.12 -8.10
N THR A 240 -5.76 -4.01 -7.42
CA THR A 240 -6.49 -2.74 -7.60
C THR A 240 -6.44 -2.26 -9.05
N ARG A 241 -5.25 -2.26 -9.68
CA ARG A 241 -5.09 -1.86 -11.09
C ARG A 241 -5.95 -2.73 -12.02
N SER A 242 -6.00 -4.04 -11.77
CA SER A 242 -6.83 -4.97 -12.53
C SER A 242 -8.32 -4.66 -12.35
N ALA A 243 -8.76 -4.48 -11.10
CA ALA A 243 -10.15 -4.21 -10.78
C ALA A 243 -10.66 -2.88 -11.36
N ILE A 244 -9.79 -1.85 -11.43
CA ILE A 244 -10.15 -0.53 -11.96
C ILE A 244 -9.78 -0.37 -13.45
N ALA A 245 -9.43 -1.44 -14.17
CA ALA A 245 -8.99 -1.36 -15.57
C ALA A 245 -9.99 -0.65 -16.50
N SER A 246 -11.29 -0.72 -16.20
CA SER A 246 -12.34 0.01 -16.94
C SER A 246 -12.21 1.54 -16.86
N LEU A 247 -11.52 2.06 -15.84
CA LEU A 247 -11.18 3.48 -15.68
C LEU A 247 -9.91 3.87 -16.45
N LYS A 248 -9.16 2.89 -16.98
CA LYS A 248 -7.91 3.06 -17.74
C LYS A 248 -6.82 3.84 -16.96
N PRO A 249 -6.39 3.38 -15.77
CA PRO A 249 -5.26 3.98 -15.08
C PRO A 249 -3.99 3.88 -15.93
N ALA A 250 -3.22 4.96 -16.03
CA ALA A 250 -1.96 5.00 -16.77
C ALA A 250 -0.85 4.21 -16.05
N ASP A 251 -0.66 4.48 -14.77
CA ASP A 251 0.48 4.04 -13.95
C ASP A 251 0.04 3.83 -12.48
N ASN A 252 0.97 3.50 -11.56
CA ASN A 252 0.61 3.42 -10.15
C ASN A 252 0.47 4.81 -9.51
N VAL A 253 0.71 5.92 -10.22
CA VAL A 253 0.30 7.26 -9.74
C VAL A 253 -1.23 7.34 -9.73
N ASP A 254 -1.89 6.81 -10.76
CA ASP A 254 -3.35 6.70 -10.79
C ASP A 254 -3.87 5.73 -9.73
N VAL A 255 -3.23 4.57 -9.58
CA VAL A 255 -3.63 3.59 -8.55
C VAL A 255 -3.46 4.15 -7.13
N GLN A 256 -2.34 4.83 -6.85
CA GLN A 256 -2.09 5.48 -5.56
C GLN A 256 -3.13 6.57 -5.27
N SER A 257 -3.48 7.36 -6.27
CA SER A 257 -4.46 8.42 -6.13
C SER A 257 -5.88 7.88 -5.97
N PHE A 258 -6.22 6.77 -6.64
CA PHE A 258 -7.48 6.06 -6.44
C PHE A 258 -7.62 5.53 -5.00
N ILE A 259 -6.60 4.83 -4.51
CA ILE A 259 -6.54 4.32 -3.13
C ILE A 259 -6.70 5.47 -2.12
N TRP A 260 -5.99 6.58 -2.35
CA TRP A 260 -6.08 7.77 -1.53
C TRP A 260 -7.48 8.39 -1.55
N ALA A 261 -8.05 8.59 -2.73
CA ALA A 261 -9.38 9.17 -2.92
C ALA A 261 -10.47 8.38 -2.18
N VAL A 262 -10.47 7.06 -2.36
CA VAL A 262 -11.46 6.17 -1.73
C VAL A 262 -11.32 6.14 -0.21
N ALA A 263 -10.09 6.18 0.31
CA ALA A 263 -9.82 6.06 1.75
C ALA A 263 -9.88 7.39 2.53
N LYS A 264 -9.65 8.54 1.88
CA LYS A 264 -9.46 9.84 2.56
C LYS A 264 -10.47 10.92 2.22
N TYR A 265 -10.94 11.01 0.97
CA TYR A 265 -11.93 12.02 0.63
C TYR A 265 -13.26 11.67 1.30
N THR A 266 -13.92 12.68 1.85
CA THR A 266 -15.25 12.64 2.43
C THR A 266 -16.28 13.15 1.44
N GLU A 267 -17.58 13.01 1.74
CA GLU A 267 -18.65 13.56 0.90
C GLU A 267 -18.61 15.10 0.84
N ALA A 268 -18.06 15.76 1.87
CA ALA A 268 -17.85 17.20 1.86
C ALA A 268 -16.78 17.62 0.83
N ASP A 269 -15.74 16.82 0.64
CA ASP A 269 -14.68 17.11 -0.34
C ASP A 269 -15.16 16.96 -1.80
N ALA A 270 -16.30 16.29 -2.02
CA ALA A 270 -16.94 16.19 -3.33
C ALA A 270 -17.81 17.42 -3.67
N ALA A 271 -18.21 18.20 -2.65
CA ALA A 271 -19.15 19.32 -2.75
C ALA A 271 -18.48 20.71 -2.88
N ASP A 272 -17.15 20.79 -2.80
CA ASP A 272 -16.41 22.01 -3.15
C ASP A 272 -16.40 22.19 -4.68
N GLU A 273 -17.47 22.84 -5.18
CA GLU A 273 -17.62 23.44 -6.52
C GLU A 273 -16.95 24.83 -6.60
#